data_AF-A0A7Y2Y4B0-F1
#
_entry.id   AF-A0A7Y2Y4B0-F1
#
_cell.length_a   1.000
_cell.length_b   1.000
_cell.length_c   1.000
_cell.angle_alpha   90.00
_cell.angle_beta   90.00
_cell.angle_gamma   90.00
#
_symmetry.space_group_name_H-M   'P 1'
#
loop_
_entity.id
_entity.type
_entity.pdbx_description
1 polymer ?
#
loop_
_entity_poly.entity_id
_entity_poly.type
_entity_poly.pdbx_seq_one_letter_code
_entity_poly.pdbx_strand_id
1 'polypeptide(L)'
;MLVVIMKKALLLGNCMIEASKPYSEQLIHDHNIDFARIDKQGERLGQLIGAKMASVCPTELMDFAKNMSKSSIEEKENKTDTENKIKGVITSIETKDFVTITIKEPNGNFSTYLWLYKPKSYLDLISNYKNLNNKSILLSFEEQELFDWRASAYRIFKVIKSINYSN
;
A
#
# COMPACT_ATOMS: atom_id res chain seq x y z
N MET A 1 -12.42 -0.49 -6.77
CA MET A 1 -11.60 -1.57 -6.14
C MET A 1 -12.07 -2.96 -6.57
N LEU A 2 -13.32 -3.36 -6.31
CA LEU A 2 -13.86 -4.69 -6.70
C LEU A 2 -13.69 -5.02 -8.20
N VAL A 3 -13.93 -4.06 -9.08
CA VAL A 3 -13.78 -4.21 -10.54
C VAL A 3 -12.33 -4.47 -10.96
N VAL A 4 -11.35 -3.90 -10.24
CA VAL A 4 -9.91 -4.07 -10.54
C VAL A 4 -9.42 -5.45 -10.09
N ILE A 5 -9.89 -5.93 -8.93
CA ILE A 5 -9.58 -7.26 -8.41
C ILE A 5 -10.18 -8.34 -9.32
N MET A 6 -11.46 -8.19 -9.69
CA MET A 6 -12.11 -9.12 -10.63
C MET A 6 -11.40 -9.16 -11.98
N LYS A 7 -10.91 -8.02 -12.50
CA LYS A 7 -10.15 -7.96 -13.75
C LYS A 7 -8.83 -8.75 -13.67
N LYS A 8 -8.11 -8.68 -12.54
CA LYS A 8 -6.85 -9.44 -12.36
C LYS A 8 -7.07 -10.93 -12.15
N ALA A 9 -8.09 -11.32 -11.37
CA ALA A 9 -8.44 -12.72 -11.17
C ALA A 9 -8.91 -13.39 -12.48
N LEU A 10 -9.69 -12.67 -13.29
CA LEU A 10 -10.14 -13.13 -14.60
C LEU A 10 -8.96 -13.32 -15.57
N LEU A 11 -8.04 -12.34 -15.63
CA LEU A 11 -6.83 -12.43 -16.46
C LEU A 11 -5.97 -13.64 -16.07
N LEU A 12 -5.76 -13.85 -14.78
CA LEU A 12 -5.01 -15.01 -14.29
C LEU A 12 -5.67 -16.33 -14.69
N GLY A 13 -6.98 -16.45 -14.45
CA GLY A 13 -7.74 -17.65 -14.81
C GLY A 13 -7.63 -17.97 -16.30
N ASN A 14 -7.73 -16.95 -17.16
CA ASN A 14 -7.55 -17.13 -18.59
C ASN A 14 -6.12 -17.59 -18.94
N CYS A 15 -5.09 -16.98 -18.35
CA CYS A 15 -3.70 -17.40 -18.57
C CYS A 15 -3.45 -18.85 -18.12
N MET A 16 -4.02 -19.27 -17.00
CA MET A 16 -3.91 -20.65 -16.51
C MET A 16 -4.59 -21.64 -17.47
N ILE A 17 -5.76 -21.29 -18.01
CA ILE A 17 -6.46 -22.11 -18.99
C ILE A 17 -5.64 -22.21 -20.29
N GLU A 18 -5.15 -21.09 -20.83
CA GLU A 18 -4.35 -21.08 -22.07
C GLU A 18 -3.04 -21.89 -21.91
N ALA A 19 -2.33 -21.74 -20.79
CA ALA A 19 -1.11 -22.50 -20.52
C ALA A 19 -1.37 -24.01 -20.38
N SER A 20 -2.58 -24.39 -19.97
CA SER A 20 -2.95 -25.79 -19.72
C SER A 20 -3.58 -26.48 -20.94
N LYS A 21 -4.09 -25.72 -21.92
CA LYS A 21 -4.72 -26.26 -23.14
C LYS A 21 -3.87 -27.29 -23.90
N PRO A 22 -2.54 -27.11 -24.08
CA PRO A 22 -1.71 -28.10 -24.77
C PRO A 22 -1.69 -29.48 -24.09
N TYR A 23 -2.10 -29.56 -22.82
CA TYR A 23 -2.09 -30.77 -22.00
C TYR A 23 -3.51 -31.31 -21.73
N SER A 24 -4.51 -30.88 -22.48
CA SER A 24 -5.92 -31.21 -22.21
C SER A 24 -6.22 -32.71 -22.20
N GLU A 25 -5.57 -33.49 -23.07
CA GLU A 25 -5.74 -34.96 -23.10
C GLU A 25 -5.15 -35.64 -21.87
N GLN A 26 -4.04 -35.14 -21.34
CA GLN A 26 -3.45 -35.66 -20.10
C GLN A 26 -4.30 -35.28 -18.89
N LEU A 27 -4.78 -34.03 -18.86
CA LEU A 27 -5.63 -33.52 -17.78
C LEU A 27 -6.99 -34.23 -17.71
N ILE A 28 -7.56 -34.64 -18.85
CA ILE A 28 -8.81 -35.41 -18.86
C ILE A 28 -8.57 -36.85 -18.38
N HIS A 29 -7.46 -37.47 -18.77
CA HIS A 29 -7.13 -38.84 -18.38
C HIS A 29 -6.73 -38.97 -16.91
N ASP A 30 -5.78 -38.14 -16.45
CA ASP A 30 -5.16 -38.29 -15.13
C ASP A 30 -5.95 -37.60 -14.01
N HIS A 31 -6.70 -36.56 -14.37
CA HIS A 31 -7.35 -35.67 -13.39
C HIS A 31 -8.84 -35.47 -13.64
N ASN A 32 -9.40 -36.05 -14.71
CA ASN A 32 -10.80 -35.97 -15.09
C ASN A 32 -11.26 -34.50 -15.30
N ILE A 33 -10.38 -33.69 -15.89
CA ILE A 33 -10.61 -32.28 -16.25
C ILE A 33 -10.80 -32.17 -17.77
N ASP A 34 -12.02 -31.86 -18.17
CA ASP A 34 -12.46 -31.65 -19.55
C ASP A 34 -12.56 -30.14 -19.85
N PHE A 35 -11.76 -29.69 -20.81
CA PHE A 35 -11.71 -28.29 -21.25
C PHE A 35 -12.99 -27.86 -21.98
N ALA A 36 -13.76 -28.79 -22.56
CA ALA A 36 -15.07 -28.49 -23.12
C ALA A 36 -16.10 -28.10 -22.04
N ARG A 37 -15.81 -28.42 -20.77
CA ARG A 37 -16.63 -28.12 -19.59
C ARG A 37 -15.90 -27.24 -18.58
N ILE A 38 -14.94 -26.44 -19.04
CA ILE A 38 -14.08 -25.63 -18.18
C ILE A 38 -14.85 -24.58 -17.39
N ASP A 39 -16.01 -24.14 -17.87
CA ASP A 39 -16.96 -23.29 -17.15
C ASP A 39 -17.40 -23.91 -15.82
N LYS A 40 -17.51 -25.23 -15.75
CA LYS A 40 -17.90 -26.00 -14.56
C LYS A 40 -16.72 -26.63 -13.82
N GLN A 41 -15.56 -26.73 -14.48
CA GLN A 41 -14.39 -27.46 -13.96
C GLN A 41 -13.16 -26.56 -13.71
N GLY A 42 -13.24 -25.28 -14.02
CA GLY A 42 -12.14 -24.32 -13.86
C GLY A 42 -11.65 -24.19 -12.42
N GLU A 43 -12.54 -24.33 -11.43
CA GLU A 43 -12.15 -24.36 -10.01
C GLU A 43 -11.26 -25.56 -9.69
N ARG A 44 -11.63 -26.75 -10.17
CA ARG A 44 -10.85 -27.98 -9.97
C ARG A 44 -9.48 -27.90 -10.64
N LEU A 45 -9.41 -27.30 -11.84
CA LEU A 45 -8.14 -27.01 -12.51
C LEU A 45 -7.29 -26.03 -11.68
N GLY A 46 -7.88 -24.95 -11.18
CA GLY A 46 -7.20 -23.97 -10.33
C GLY A 46 -6.67 -24.58 -9.03
N GLN A 47 -7.44 -25.46 -8.39
CA GLN A 47 -7.02 -26.19 -7.18
C GLN A 47 -5.83 -27.12 -7.45
N LEU A 48 -5.86 -27.86 -8.56
CA LEU A 48 -4.77 -28.76 -8.95
C LEU A 48 -3.47 -27.99 -9.20
N ILE A 49 -3.55 -26.90 -9.97
CA ILE A 49 -2.40 -26.03 -10.26
C ILE A 49 -1.87 -25.40 -8.97
N GLY A 50 -2.75 -24.84 -8.13
CA GLY A 50 -2.38 -24.23 -6.86
C GLY A 50 -1.69 -25.22 -5.91
N ALA A 51 -2.21 -26.44 -5.80
CA ALA A 51 -1.59 -27.50 -4.99
C ALA A 51 -0.20 -27.89 -5.54
N LYS A 52 -0.05 -27.99 -6.86
CA LYS A 52 1.25 -28.29 -7.48
C LYS A 52 2.25 -27.15 -7.27
N MET A 53 1.82 -25.89 -7.43
CA MET A 53 2.65 -24.72 -7.15
C MET A 53 3.10 -24.70 -5.69
N ALA A 54 2.22 -25.01 -4.73
CA ALA A 54 2.59 -25.07 -3.32
C ALA A 54 3.67 -26.13 -3.04
N SER A 55 3.68 -27.23 -3.80
CA SER A 55 4.68 -28.30 -3.66
C SER A 55 6.00 -28.04 -4.42
N VAL A 56 5.96 -27.30 -5.53
CA VAL A 56 7.11 -27.12 -6.44
C VAL A 56 7.78 -25.76 -6.25
N CYS A 57 7.00 -24.70 -6.09
CA CYS A 57 7.45 -23.30 -6.01
C CYS A 57 6.68 -22.54 -4.91
N PRO A 58 6.84 -22.93 -3.63
CA PRO A 58 6.08 -22.35 -2.51
C PRO A 58 6.35 -20.86 -2.28
N THR A 59 7.59 -20.40 -2.53
CA THR A 59 7.98 -19.00 -2.36
C THR A 59 7.31 -18.12 -3.40
N GLU A 60 7.33 -18.55 -4.66
CA GLU A 60 6.73 -17.86 -5.79
C GLU A 60 5.20 -17.81 -5.66
N LEU A 61 4.58 -18.90 -5.20
CA LEU A 61 3.16 -18.92 -4.88
C LEU A 61 2.80 -17.93 -3.77
N MET A 62 3.62 -17.83 -2.72
CA MET A 62 3.39 -16.92 -1.61
C MET A 62 3.54 -15.45 -2.04
N ASP A 63 4.54 -15.13 -2.86
CA ASP A 63 4.73 -13.78 -3.40
C ASP A 63 3.63 -13.41 -4.39
N PHE A 64 3.20 -14.37 -5.20
CA PHE A 64 2.03 -14.22 -6.07
C PHE A 64 0.76 -13.93 -5.26
N ALA A 65 0.50 -14.69 -4.20
CA ALA A 65 -0.64 -14.48 -3.31
C ALA A 65 -0.59 -13.12 -2.61
N LYS A 66 0.59 -12.68 -2.14
CA LYS A 66 0.81 -11.34 -1.58
C LYS A 66 0.55 -10.23 -2.58
N ASN A 67 0.95 -10.41 -3.84
CA ASN A 67 0.73 -9.38 -4.88
C ASN A 67 -0.73 -9.34 -5.35
N MET A 68 -1.45 -10.46 -5.26
CA MET A 68 -2.89 -10.52 -5.48
C MET A 68 -3.66 -9.88 -4.31
N SER A 69 -3.15 -10.03 -3.08
CA SER A 69 -3.73 -9.47 -1.85
C SER A 69 -3.25 -8.06 -1.49
N LYS A 70 -2.22 -7.51 -2.13
CA LYS A 70 -1.78 -6.10 -1.99
C LYS A 70 -2.80 -5.07 -2.54
N SER A 71 -3.90 -5.51 -3.15
CA SER A 71 -5.09 -4.67 -3.36
C SER A 71 -6.08 -4.71 -2.17
N SER A 72 -5.73 -5.44 -1.10
CA SER A 72 -6.59 -5.75 0.06
C SER A 72 -5.84 -5.73 1.40
N ILE A 73 -4.53 -5.46 1.41
CA ILE A 73 -3.70 -5.46 2.63
C ILE A 73 -2.73 -4.27 2.53
N GLU A 74 -3.22 -3.10 2.93
CA GLU A 74 -2.38 -2.24 3.76
C GLU A 74 -2.13 -3.02 5.05
N GLU A 75 -0.87 -3.11 5.46
CA GLU A 75 -0.49 -3.58 6.78
C GLU A 75 -1.22 -2.75 7.84
N LYS A 76 -2.32 -3.28 8.37
CA LYS A 76 -2.82 -2.88 9.68
C LYS A 76 -2.49 -3.97 10.68
N GLU A 77 -1.43 -3.72 11.45
CA GLU A 77 -1.53 -3.97 12.87
C GLU A 77 -2.83 -3.32 13.38
N ASN A 78 -3.80 -4.16 13.73
CA ASN A 78 -4.97 -3.92 14.59
C ASN A 78 -5.48 -2.46 14.71
N LYS A 79 -6.48 -2.11 13.86
CA LYS A 79 -7.68 -1.34 14.24
C LYS A 79 -8.69 -1.33 13.09
N THR A 80 -9.93 -1.69 13.42
CA THR A 80 -11.13 -1.72 12.58
C THR A 80 -11.36 -0.41 11.81
N ASP A 81 -11.28 -0.45 10.48
CA ASP A 81 -11.81 0.62 9.60
C ASP A 81 -13.12 0.14 8.96
N THR A 82 -14.23 0.59 9.54
CA THR A 82 -15.47 0.76 8.79
C THR A 82 -15.27 1.99 7.91
N GLU A 83 -15.31 1.83 6.58
CA GLU A 83 -15.32 2.98 5.65
C GLU A 83 -16.61 3.79 5.88
N ASN A 84 -16.54 4.80 6.73
CA ASN A 84 -17.62 5.75 6.94
C ASN A 84 -17.75 6.64 5.70
N LYS A 85 -18.70 6.31 4.82
CA LYS A 85 -19.05 7.13 3.64
C LYS A 85 -20.16 8.09 4.01
N ILE A 86 -19.96 9.39 3.75
CA ILE A 86 -20.96 10.44 3.98
C ILE A 86 -21.26 11.18 2.68
N LYS A 87 -22.53 11.55 2.47
CA LYS A 87 -22.99 12.38 1.35
C LYS A 87 -23.57 13.68 1.94
N GLY A 88 -23.10 14.83 1.48
CA GLY A 88 -23.53 16.14 2.00
C GLY A 88 -23.14 17.28 1.06
N VAL A 89 -23.45 18.52 1.46
CA VAL A 89 -23.07 19.75 0.78
C VAL A 89 -21.98 20.44 1.58
N ILE A 90 -20.90 20.87 0.92
CA ILE A 90 -19.82 21.62 1.57
C ILE A 90 -20.37 23.01 1.95
N THR A 91 -20.43 23.31 3.24
CA THR A 91 -20.94 24.61 3.75
C THR A 91 -19.83 25.65 3.98
N SER A 92 -18.59 25.22 4.19
CA SER A 92 -17.43 26.10 4.37
C SER A 92 -16.11 25.35 4.10
N ILE A 93 -15.04 26.11 3.78
CA ILE A 93 -13.67 25.62 3.64
C ILE A 93 -12.75 26.58 4.41
N GLU A 94 -11.94 26.05 5.34
CA GLU A 94 -10.95 26.82 6.11
C GLU A 94 -9.53 26.27 5.86
N THR A 95 -8.54 27.15 5.78
CA THR A 95 -7.15 26.81 5.38
C THR A 95 -6.13 27.22 6.45
N LYS A 96 -6.29 26.74 7.70
CA LYS A 96 -5.33 27.00 8.79
C LYS A 96 -4.23 25.94 8.77
N ASP A 97 -2.97 26.39 8.77
CA ASP A 97 -1.78 25.61 8.40
C ASP A 97 -1.27 24.62 9.46
N PHE A 98 -0.46 23.67 8.98
CA PHE A 98 0.32 22.71 9.78
C PHE A 98 1.64 23.33 10.29
N VAL A 99 2.23 22.70 11.32
CA VAL A 99 3.57 23.08 11.81
C VAL A 99 4.64 22.63 10.81
N THR A 100 5.58 23.51 10.50
CA THR A 100 6.77 23.21 9.70
C THR A 100 8.05 23.42 10.50
N ILE A 101 9.02 22.52 10.36
CA ILE A 101 10.33 22.59 11.00
C ILE A 101 11.39 22.76 9.92
N THR A 102 12.24 23.78 10.04
CA THR A 102 13.37 24.01 9.14
C THR A 102 14.67 23.64 9.84
N ILE A 103 15.47 22.77 9.20
CA ILE A 103 16.74 22.28 9.72
C ILE A 103 17.87 22.79 8.84
N LYS A 104 18.93 23.30 9.47
CA LYS A 104 20.20 23.61 8.80
C LYS A 104 21.06 22.35 8.76
N GLU A 105 21.31 21.85 7.56
CA GLU A 105 22.14 20.69 7.32
C GLU A 105 23.65 21.04 7.46
N PRO A 106 24.54 20.03 7.67
CA PRO A 106 25.98 20.26 7.80
C PRO A 106 26.62 20.96 6.59
N ASN A 107 26.04 20.77 5.41
CA ASN A 107 26.44 21.42 4.15
C ASN A 107 26.07 22.92 4.09
N GLY A 108 25.36 23.44 5.10
CA GLY A 108 24.89 24.83 5.15
C GLY A 108 23.51 25.07 4.53
N ASN A 109 22.92 24.07 3.87
CA ASN A 109 21.60 24.17 3.26
C ASN A 109 20.49 24.11 4.31
N PHE A 110 19.34 24.71 4.00
CA PHE A 110 18.14 24.62 4.82
C PHE A 110 17.10 23.72 4.16
N SER A 111 16.67 22.69 4.90
CA SER A 111 15.59 21.79 4.48
C SER A 111 14.36 22.02 5.38
N THR A 112 13.17 22.09 4.78
CA THR A 112 11.91 22.27 5.51
C THR A 112 11.12 20.96 5.53
N TYR A 113 10.57 20.64 6.70
CA TYR A 113 9.85 19.40 6.99
C TYR A 113 8.46 19.70 7.54
N LEU A 114 7.46 18.96 7.07
CA LEU A 114 6.05 19.14 7.42
C LEU A 114 5.66 18.18 8.56
N TRP A 115 5.11 18.74 9.63
CA TRP A 115 4.51 17.95 10.70
C TRP A 115 3.02 17.72 10.40
N LEU A 116 2.76 16.71 9.56
CA LEU A 116 1.40 16.35 9.13
C LEU A 116 0.75 15.27 10.03
N TYR A 117 1.52 14.29 10.46
CA TYR A 117 1.07 13.17 11.31
C TYR A 117 1.78 13.16 12.66
N LYS A 118 1.29 12.39 13.62
CA LYS A 118 1.97 12.18 14.90
C LYS A 118 3.34 11.49 14.64
N PRO A 119 4.48 12.13 14.94
CA PRO A 119 5.78 11.53 14.73
C PRO A 119 6.12 10.57 15.86
N LYS A 120 6.91 9.55 15.57
CA LYS A 120 7.51 8.69 16.60
C LYS A 120 8.57 9.51 17.35
N SER A 121 8.39 9.71 18.65
CA SER A 121 9.31 10.44 19.51
C SER A 121 9.14 10.00 20.95
N TYR A 122 10.23 10.04 21.73
CA TYR A 122 10.14 9.95 23.19
C TYR A 122 9.87 11.32 23.85
N LEU A 123 9.83 12.39 23.06
CA LEU A 123 9.56 13.76 23.53
C LEU A 123 8.06 14.04 23.53
N ASP A 124 7.59 14.84 24.49
CA ASP A 124 6.26 15.43 24.44
C ASP A 124 6.24 16.61 23.47
N LEU A 125 6.11 16.29 22.18
CA LEU A 125 6.16 17.28 21.10
C LEU A 125 4.97 18.24 21.12
N ILE A 126 3.78 17.81 21.54
CA ILE A 126 2.57 18.67 21.49
C ILE A 126 2.76 19.88 22.40
N SER A 127 3.30 19.66 23.59
CA SER A 127 3.52 20.73 24.57
C SER A 127 4.84 21.48 24.34
N ASN A 128 5.87 20.82 23.80
CA ASN A 128 7.25 21.31 23.88
C ASN A 128 7.99 21.46 22.55
N TYR A 129 7.33 21.30 21.39
CA TYR A 129 8.02 21.41 20.09
C TYR A 129 8.77 22.74 19.88
N LYS A 130 8.31 23.85 20.48
CA LYS A 130 8.99 25.14 20.43
C LYS A 130 10.37 25.12 21.11
N ASN A 131 10.57 24.23 22.08
CA ASN A 131 11.82 24.08 22.83
C ASN A 131 12.89 23.29 22.04
N LEU A 132 12.53 22.75 20.87
CA LEU A 132 13.48 22.12 19.95
C LEU A 132 14.35 23.15 19.21
N ASN A 133 14.00 24.44 19.29
CA ASN A 133 14.78 25.48 18.64
C ASN A 133 16.22 25.50 19.16
N ASN A 134 17.19 25.59 18.25
CA ASN A 134 18.63 25.53 18.54
C ASN A 134 19.12 24.23 19.22
N LYS A 135 18.40 23.10 19.08
CA LYS A 135 18.84 21.79 19.58
C LYS A 135 19.29 20.89 18.44
N SER A 136 20.28 20.03 18.71
CA SER A 136 20.68 18.98 17.78
C SER A 136 19.63 17.86 17.80
N ILE A 137 19.10 17.52 16.63
CA ILE A 137 18.02 16.53 16.48
C ILE A 137 18.35 15.50 15.42
N LEU A 138 17.88 14.28 15.64
CA LEU A 138 17.81 13.23 14.63
C LEU A 138 16.37 13.15 14.12
N LEU A 139 16.18 13.45 12.84
CA LEU A 139 14.87 13.48 12.17
C LEU A 139 14.84 12.45 11.04
N SER A 140 13.79 11.63 11.00
CA SER A 140 13.47 10.82 9.82
C SER A 140 12.22 11.36 9.13
N PHE A 141 12.21 11.29 7.81
CA PHE A 141 11.12 11.80 6.98
C PHE A 141 10.81 10.85 5.83
N GLU A 142 9.66 11.05 5.22
CA GLU A 142 9.32 10.50 3.91
C GLU A 142 8.88 11.62 2.97
N GLU A 143 8.97 11.37 1.67
CA GLU A 143 8.44 12.27 0.65
C GLU A 143 6.99 11.90 0.34
N GLN A 144 6.10 12.89 0.41
CA GLN A 144 4.68 12.72 0.07
C GLN A 144 4.24 13.77 -0.93
N GLU A 145 3.47 13.36 -1.92
CA GLU A 145 2.83 14.27 -2.88
C GLU A 145 1.51 14.80 -2.29
N LEU A 146 1.47 16.10 -2.01
CA LEU A 146 0.32 16.76 -1.38
C LEU A 146 -0.16 17.93 -2.25
N PHE A 147 -1.46 18.19 -2.22
CA PHE A 147 -2.04 19.36 -2.89
C PHE A 147 -1.74 20.63 -2.10
N ASP A 148 -0.99 21.55 -2.69
CA ASP A 148 -0.71 22.87 -2.16
C ASP A 148 -1.73 23.87 -2.72
N TRP A 149 -2.72 24.26 -1.90
CA TRP A 149 -3.79 25.16 -2.33
C TRP A 149 -3.28 26.53 -2.78
N ARG A 150 -2.11 26.98 -2.27
CA ARG A 150 -1.51 28.27 -2.63
C ARG A 150 -0.94 28.23 -4.05
N ALA A 151 -0.35 27.10 -4.41
CA ALA A 151 0.20 26.86 -5.74
C ALA A 151 -0.82 26.26 -6.72
N SER A 152 -1.98 25.80 -6.22
CA SER A 152 -2.98 25.04 -6.99
C SER A 152 -2.37 23.84 -7.73
N ALA A 153 -1.40 23.17 -7.10
CA ALA A 153 -0.64 22.09 -7.70
C ALA A 153 -0.25 21.04 -6.65
N TYR A 154 -0.01 19.81 -7.11
CA TYR A 154 0.61 18.77 -6.30
C TYR A 154 2.12 19.00 -6.22
N ARG A 155 2.67 18.88 -5.01
CA ARG A 155 4.09 19.08 -4.75
C ARG A 155 4.58 18.03 -3.76
N ILE A 156 5.87 17.73 -3.85
CA ILE A 156 6.53 16.81 -2.92
C ILE A 156 6.89 17.57 -1.64
N PHE A 157 6.41 17.07 -0.51
CA PHE A 157 6.75 17.55 0.83
C PHE A 157 7.51 16.48 1.59
N LYS A 158 8.52 16.90 2.38
CA LYS A 158 9.22 16.03 3.32
C LYS A 158 8.42 15.97 4.63
N VAL A 159 7.68 14.89 4.87
CA VAL A 159 6.82 14.70 6.04
C VAL A 159 7.56 13.96 7.15
N ILE A 160 7.49 14.48 8.37
CA ILE A 160 8.24 13.94 9.52
C ILE A 160 7.65 12.59 9.96
N LYS A 161 8.50 11.56 10.06
CA LYS A 161 8.18 10.25 10.65
C LYS A 161 8.63 10.11 12.08
N SER A 162 9.83 10.57 12.40
CA SER A 162 10.36 10.56 13.76
C SER A 162 11.24 11.77 14.01
N ILE A 163 11.29 12.21 15.28
CA ILE A 163 12.13 13.32 15.70
C ILE A 163 12.56 13.09 17.15
N ASN A 164 13.86 13.15 17.41
CA ASN A 164 14.44 12.97 18.74
C ASN A 164 15.67 13.86 18.88
N TYR A 165 16.17 14.09 20.10
CA TYR A 165 17.49 14.72 20.24
C TYR A 165 18.57 13.79 19.67
N SER A 166 19.55 14.37 18.98
CA SER A 166 20.80 13.67 18.74
C SER A 166 21.52 13.62 20.08
N ASN A 167 21.68 12.42 20.64
CA ASN A 167 22.69 12.23 21.67
C ASN A 167 24.08 12.56 21.13
#